data_AF-A0A1I7SIP9-F1
#
_entry.id   AF-A0A1I7SIP9-F1
#
_cell.length_a   1.000
_cell.length_b   1.000
_cell.length_c   1.000
_cell.angle_alpha   90.00
_cell.angle_beta   90.00
_cell.angle_gamma   90.00
#
_symmetry.space_group_name_H-M   'P 1'
#
loop_
_entity.id
_entity.type
_entity.pdbx_description
1 polymer ?
#
loop_
_entity_poly.entity_id
_entity_poly.type
_entity_poly.pdbx_seq_one_letter_code
_entity_poly.pdbx_strand_id
1 'polypeptide(L)'
;MSLNLSDARITSLTDLWQTTLCGAPSANVNELFKEHLRIREALGVNDKEIFHMHKHIDRKDRAEAVENLPKWLEERGIGHEAVEIRESEFGYGLFAKKDLEVDDVPIEVPNSATLSLAYGEEKKELR
;
A
#
# COMPACT_ATOMS: atom_id res chain seq x y z
N MET A 1 -20.93 28.93 10.36
CA MET A 1 -21.71 27.85 11.01
C MET A 1 -20.73 26.95 11.73
N SER A 2 -20.63 27.05 13.05
CA SER A 2 -19.86 26.09 13.85
C SER A 2 -20.69 24.83 14.01
N LEU A 3 -20.22 23.72 13.46
CA LEU A 3 -20.78 22.40 13.76
C LEU A 3 -20.31 22.03 15.18
N ASN A 4 -21.23 22.07 16.15
CA ASN A 4 -21.01 21.48 17.46
C ASN A 4 -20.87 19.97 17.29
N LEU A 5 -19.64 19.47 17.27
CA LEU A 5 -19.30 18.05 17.36
C LEU A 5 -19.41 17.62 18.84
N SER A 6 -20.63 17.56 19.38
CA SER A 6 -20.89 16.96 20.69
C SER A 6 -21.48 15.55 20.56
N ASP A 7 -20.93 14.75 19.65
CA ASP A 7 -21.21 13.32 19.52
C ASP A 7 -19.91 12.56 19.83
N ALA A 8 -20.01 11.51 20.66
CA ALA A 8 -18.88 10.78 21.23
C ALA A 8 -17.71 10.55 20.24
N ARG A 9 -16.49 10.89 20.68
CA ARG A 9 -15.27 10.63 19.91
C ARG A 9 -14.96 9.13 19.91
N ILE A 10 -14.50 8.61 18.77
CA ILE A 10 -13.93 7.27 18.68
C ILE A 10 -12.51 7.35 19.24
N THR A 11 -12.26 6.70 20.38
CA THR A 11 -10.99 6.82 21.13
C THR A 11 -10.20 5.51 21.23
N SER A 12 -10.70 4.41 20.67
CA SER A 12 -10.02 3.12 20.68
C SER A 12 -10.18 2.36 19.36
N LEU A 13 -9.29 1.40 19.12
CA LEU A 13 -9.36 0.50 17.95
C LEU A 13 -10.63 -0.35 17.94
N THR A 14 -11.08 -0.80 19.11
CA THR A 14 -12.31 -1.57 19.25
C THR A 14 -13.53 -0.72 18.86
N ASP A 15 -13.59 0.54 19.29
CA ASP A 15 -14.69 1.44 18.95
C ASP A 15 -14.68 1.79 17.45
N LEU A 16 -13.49 1.97 16.88
CA LEU A 16 -13.32 2.20 15.45
C LEU A 16 -13.81 1.00 14.64
N TRP A 17 -13.42 -0.22 15.05
CA TRP A 17 -13.87 -1.46 14.42
C TRP A 17 -15.39 -1.61 14.48
N GLN A 18 -15.98 -1.42 15.66
CA GLN A 18 -17.44 -1.52 15.84
C GLN A 18 -18.19 -0.52 14.96
N THR A 19 -17.72 0.72 14.90
CA THR A 19 -18.34 1.79 14.13
C THR A 19 -18.22 1.55 12.61
N THR A 20 -17.08 1.05 12.14
CA THR A 20 -16.79 0.92 10.70
C THR A 20 -17.28 -0.38 10.06
N LEU A 21 -17.28 -1.49 10.81
CA LEU A 21 -17.49 -2.84 10.25
C LEU A 21 -18.68 -3.59 10.85
N CYS A 22 -19.15 -3.21 12.03
CA CYS A 22 -20.23 -3.91 12.73
C CYS A 22 -21.56 -3.13 12.76
N GLY A 23 -21.52 -1.82 12.51
CA GLY A 23 -22.70 -0.96 12.45
C GLY A 23 -23.27 -0.82 11.04
N ALA A 24 -24.59 -0.70 10.92
CA ALA A 24 -25.21 -0.22 9.70
C ALA A 24 -24.97 1.31 9.59
N PRO A 25 -24.54 1.82 8.43
CA PRO A 25 -24.30 3.25 8.26
C PRO A 25 -25.60 4.03 8.41
N SER A 26 -25.50 5.28 8.87
CA SER A 26 -26.68 6.14 8.97
C SER A 26 -27.36 6.33 7.61
N ALA A 27 -28.68 6.14 7.57
CA ALA A 27 -29.51 6.43 6.40
C ALA A 27 -29.65 7.94 6.12
N ASN A 28 -29.23 8.80 7.05
CA ASN A 28 -29.24 10.25 6.91
C ASN A 28 -27.87 10.76 6.43
N VAL A 29 -27.83 11.45 5.30
CA VAL A 29 -26.60 11.94 4.65
C VAL A 29 -25.77 12.87 5.55
N ASN A 30 -26.42 13.73 6.35
CA ASN A 30 -25.69 14.63 7.25
C ASN A 30 -25.03 13.86 8.40
N GLU A 31 -25.73 12.86 8.93
CA GLU A 31 -25.19 11.99 9.98
C GLU A 31 -24.10 11.06 9.43
N LEU A 32 -24.27 10.55 8.20
CA LEU A 32 -23.25 9.78 7.49
C LEU A 32 -21.97 10.60 7.27
N PHE A 33 -22.10 11.88 6.92
CA PHE A 33 -20.94 12.76 6.78
C PHE A 33 -20.24 13.01 8.12
N LYS A 34 -20.98 13.20 9.22
CA LYS A 34 -20.40 13.29 10.57
C LYS A 34 -19.71 12.00 10.98
N GLU A 35 -20.28 10.85 10.65
CA GLU A 35 -19.69 9.53 10.88
C GLU A 35 -18.37 9.36 10.12
N HIS A 36 -18.34 9.73 8.84
CA HIS A 36 -17.13 9.76 8.03
C HIS A 36 -16.02 10.62 8.66
N LEU A 37 -16.36 11.84 9.10
CA LEU A 37 -15.38 12.73 9.74
C LEU A 37 -14.83 12.15 11.05
N ARG A 38 -15.66 11.51 11.87
CA ARG A 38 -15.26 10.83 13.11
C ARG A 38 -14.31 9.65 12.84
N ILE A 39 -14.65 8.82 11.86
CA ILE A 39 -13.81 7.69 11.44
C ILE A 39 -12.46 8.19 10.92
N ARG A 40 -12.46 9.23 10.08
CA ARG A 40 -11.23 9.84 9.55
C ARG A 40 -10.35 10.42 10.65
N GLU A 41 -10.94 11.12 11.62
CA GLU A 41 -10.20 11.66 12.76
C GLU A 41 -9.58 10.54 13.59
N ALA A 42 -10.36 9.50 13.91
CA ALA A 42 -9.89 8.35 14.67
C ALA A 42 -8.82 7.53 13.93
N LEU A 43 -8.94 7.35 12.62
CA LEU A 43 -7.88 6.76 11.80
C LEU A 43 -6.61 7.61 11.88
N GLY A 44 -6.69 8.94 11.78
CA GLY A 44 -5.51 9.80 11.89
C GLY A 44 -4.83 9.79 13.29
N VAL A 45 -5.60 9.59 14.36
CA VAL A 45 -5.06 9.43 15.73
C VAL A 45 -4.41 8.06 15.90
N ASN A 46 -5.13 7.00 15.53
CA ASN A 46 -4.64 5.62 15.62
C ASN A 46 -3.50 5.36 14.64
N ASP A 47 -3.43 6.04 13.49
CA ASP A 47 -2.32 5.93 12.54
C ASP A 47 -1.00 6.25 13.25
N LYS A 48 -0.95 7.26 14.11
CA LYS A 48 0.28 7.58 14.86
C LYS A 48 0.67 6.48 15.85
N GLU A 49 -0.31 5.78 16.42
CA GLU A 49 -0.10 4.72 17.42
C GLU A 49 0.22 3.36 16.75
N ILE A 50 -0.44 3.05 15.63
CA ILE A 50 -0.30 1.80 14.87
C ILE A 50 0.93 1.83 13.97
N PHE A 51 1.19 2.94 13.26
CA PHE A 51 2.34 3.00 12.35
C PHE A 51 3.67 3.00 13.12
N HIS A 52 3.72 3.44 14.37
CA HIS A 52 4.92 3.25 15.20
C HIS A 52 5.21 1.78 15.52
N MET A 53 4.23 0.87 15.42
CA MET A 53 4.45 -0.57 15.63
C MET A 53 4.95 -1.30 14.39
N HIS A 54 4.89 -0.70 13.20
CA HIS A 54 5.39 -1.31 11.96
C HIS A 54 6.65 -0.57 11.52
N LYS A 55 7.73 -1.30 11.24
CA LYS A 55 8.97 -0.70 10.71
C LYS A 55 8.61 0.24 9.55
N HIS A 56 8.83 1.53 9.76
CA HIS A 56 8.75 2.50 8.67
C HIS A 56 9.79 2.09 7.64
N ILE A 57 9.34 1.76 6.42
CA ILE A 57 10.22 1.73 5.26
C ILE A 57 10.50 3.20 4.95
N ASP A 58 11.65 3.70 5.37
CA ASP A 58 12.09 5.08 5.13
C ASP A 58 12.28 5.30 3.62
N ARG A 59 12.23 6.55 3.16
CA ARG A 59 12.64 6.91 1.79
C ARG A 59 14.06 6.45 1.49
N LYS A 60 14.95 6.43 2.50
CA LYS A 60 16.30 5.86 2.37
C LYS A 60 16.24 4.36 2.05
N ASP A 61 15.36 3.62 2.74
CA ASP A 61 15.14 2.20 2.49
C ASP A 61 14.60 1.96 1.08
N ARG A 62 13.82 2.90 0.52
CA ARG A 62 13.34 2.81 -0.87
C ARG A 62 14.47 2.99 -1.89
N ALA A 63 15.34 3.98 -1.71
CA ALA A 63 16.47 4.20 -2.62
C ALA A 63 17.45 3.01 -2.58
N GLU A 64 17.74 2.52 -1.36
CA GLU A 64 18.56 1.32 -1.15
C GLU A 64 17.90 0.06 -1.74
N ALA A 65 16.58 -0.09 -1.59
CA ALA A 65 15.86 -1.20 -2.21
C ALA A 65 15.91 -1.14 -3.75
N VAL A 66 15.84 0.06 -4.34
CA VAL A 66 15.99 0.24 -5.80
C VAL A 66 17.41 -0.08 -6.26
N GLU A 67 18.43 0.31 -5.49
CA GLU A 67 19.83 -0.04 -5.78
C GLU A 67 20.06 -1.56 -5.76
N ASN A 68 19.43 -2.26 -4.81
CA ASN A 68 19.51 -3.72 -4.69
C ASN A 68 18.60 -4.49 -5.65
N LEU A 69 17.65 -3.82 -6.30
CA LEU A 69 16.64 -4.48 -7.12
C LEU A 69 17.22 -5.26 -8.31
N PRO A 70 18.20 -4.76 -9.10
CA PRO A 70 18.76 -5.52 -10.22
C PRO A 70 19.26 -6.91 -9.81
N LYS A 71 19.98 -6.98 -8.70
CA LYS A 71 20.44 -8.25 -8.14
C LYS A 71 19.28 -9.19 -7.79
N TRP A 72 18.23 -8.65 -7.17
CA TRP A 72 17.05 -9.45 -6.84
C TRP A 72 16.32 -9.94 -8.11
N LEU A 73 16.25 -9.12 -9.16
CA LEU A 73 15.66 -9.52 -10.45
C LEU A 73 16.44 -10.67 -11.09
N GLU A 74 17.77 -10.58 -11.11
CA GLU A 74 18.66 -11.65 -11.58
C GLU A 74 18.46 -12.95 -10.79
N GLU A 75 18.44 -12.89 -9.45
CA GLU A 75 18.21 -14.05 -8.58
C GLU A 75 16.84 -14.71 -8.82
N ARG A 76 15.87 -13.95 -9.32
CA ARG A 76 14.51 -14.42 -9.64
C ARG A 76 14.33 -14.80 -11.10
N GLY A 77 15.36 -14.66 -11.93
CA GLY A 77 15.29 -14.95 -13.36
C GLY A 77 14.35 -14.00 -14.12
N ILE A 78 14.22 -12.76 -13.67
CA ILE A 78 13.45 -11.72 -14.36
C ILE A 78 14.35 -11.08 -15.43
N GLY A 79 13.95 -11.13 -16.70
CA GLY A 79 14.63 -10.42 -17.77
C GLY A 79 14.37 -8.91 -17.66
N HIS A 80 15.42 -8.09 -17.64
CA HIS A 80 15.29 -6.64 -17.42
C HIS A 80 16.39 -5.80 -18.10
N GLU A 81 17.17 -6.37 -19.01
CA GLU A 81 18.34 -5.72 -19.62
C GLU A 81 17.97 -4.52 -20.48
N ALA A 82 16.75 -4.51 -21.01
CA ALA A 82 16.24 -3.45 -21.87
C ALA A 82 15.77 -2.21 -21.09
N VAL A 83 15.64 -2.31 -19.76
CA VAL A 83 15.07 -1.25 -18.92
C VAL A 83 15.95 -0.94 -17.70
N GLU A 84 15.75 0.25 -17.15
CA GLU A 84 16.24 0.67 -15.84
C GLU A 84 15.12 1.31 -15.04
N ILE A 85 15.30 1.31 -13.71
CA ILE A 85 14.44 2.05 -12.81
C ILE A 85 15.08 3.39 -12.49
N ARG A 86 14.32 4.46 -12.65
CA ARG A 86 14.72 5.83 -12.29
C ARG A 86 13.57 6.55 -11.61
N GLU A 87 13.89 7.56 -10.82
CA GLU A 87 12.91 8.47 -10.21
C GLU A 87 12.54 9.59 -11.21
N SER A 88 11.25 9.91 -11.26
CA SER A 88 10.66 10.98 -12.07
C SER A 88 9.73 11.85 -11.21
N GLU A 89 9.12 12.87 -11.81
CA GLU A 89 8.10 13.69 -11.14
C GLU A 89 6.88 12.88 -10.66
N PHE A 90 6.61 11.73 -11.28
CA PHE A 90 5.53 10.80 -10.90
C PHE A 90 6.01 9.71 -9.93
N GLY A 91 7.26 9.77 -9.47
CA GLY A 91 7.93 8.74 -8.67
C GLY A 91 8.78 7.78 -9.51
N TYR A 92 9.10 6.62 -8.94
CA TYR A 92 9.92 5.60 -9.62
C TYR A 92 9.15 4.93 -10.75
N GLY A 93 9.80 4.82 -11.92
CA GLY A 93 9.26 4.19 -13.10
C GLY A 93 10.32 3.42 -13.88
N LEU A 94 9.89 2.73 -14.93
CA LEU A 94 10.74 1.99 -15.84
C LEU A 94 11.04 2.84 -17.07
N PHE A 95 12.31 2.90 -17.44
CA PHE A 95 12.81 3.66 -18.57
C PHE A 95 13.57 2.72 -19.49
N ALA A 96 13.38 2.89 -20.80
CA ALA A 96 14.11 2.10 -21.79
C ALA A 96 15.59 2.54 -21.81
N LYS A 97 16.50 1.57 -21.79
CA LYS A 97 17.95 1.80 -21.95
C LYS A 97 18.38 1.92 -23.41
N LYS A 98 17.52 1.46 -24.31
CA LYS A 98 17.70 1.41 -25.76
C LYS A 98 16.37 1.71 -26.43
N ASP A 99 16.41 1.98 -27.73
CA ASP A 99 15.19 2.06 -28.52
C ASP A 99 14.49 0.70 -28.52
N LEU A 100 13.16 0.73 -28.36
CA LEU A 100 12.30 -0.45 -28.34
C LEU A 100 11.30 -0.37 -29.49
N GLU A 101 11.10 -1.51 -30.15
CA GLU A 101 10.09 -1.68 -31.19
C GLU A 101 8.77 -2.20 -30.62
N VAL A 102 7.69 -2.13 -31.40
CA VAL A 102 6.31 -2.48 -30.98
C VAL A 102 6.16 -3.93 -30.48
N ASP A 103 7.08 -4.82 -30.86
CA ASP A 103 7.06 -6.25 -30.52
C ASP A 103 8.19 -6.67 -29.56
N ASP A 104 9.00 -5.71 -29.08
CA ASP A 104 10.02 -6.03 -28.09
C ASP A 104 9.38 -6.44 -26.76
N VAL A 105 9.99 -7.43 -26.11
CA VAL A 105 9.65 -7.83 -24.74
C VAL A 105 10.70 -7.21 -23.81
N PRO A 106 10.47 -6.01 -23.26
CA PRO A 106 11.47 -5.32 -22.45
C PRO A 106 11.68 -5.94 -21.07
N ILE A 107 10.67 -6.70 -20.59
CA ILE A 107 10.67 -7.37 -19.29
C ILE A 107 9.96 -8.70 -19.42
N GLU A 108 10.56 -9.76 -18.89
CA GLU A 108 9.95 -11.08 -18.75
C GLU A 108 9.95 -11.50 -17.28
N VAL A 109 8.78 -11.82 -16.72
CA VAL A 109 8.63 -12.15 -15.30
C VAL A 109 8.17 -13.60 -15.17
N PRO A 110 8.98 -14.50 -14.55
CA PRO A 110 8.54 -15.86 -14.30
C PRO A 110 7.47 -15.89 -13.20
N ASN A 111 6.52 -16.83 -13.30
CA ASN A 111 5.44 -17.00 -12.32
C ASN A 111 5.97 -17.22 -10.89
N SER A 112 7.16 -17.83 -10.75
CA SER A 112 7.83 -18.06 -9.47
C SER A 112 8.27 -16.78 -8.75
N ALA A 113 8.40 -15.66 -9.47
CA ALA A 113 8.73 -14.36 -8.92
C ALA A 113 7.50 -13.55 -8.50
N THR A 114 6.29 -14.06 -8.76
CA THR A 114 5.03 -13.38 -8.45
C THR A 114 4.51 -13.80 -7.07
N LEU A 115 4.12 -12.82 -6.25
CA LEU A 115 3.33 -13.06 -5.05
C LEU A 115 1.86 -13.30 -5.46
N SER A 116 1.46 -14.57 -5.56
CA SER A 116 0.11 -14.98 -5.95
C SER A 116 -0.74 -15.44 -4.75
N LEU A 117 -2.05 -15.54 -4.93
CA LEU A 117 -2.94 -16.14 -3.91
C LEU A 117 -2.54 -17.58 -3.58
N ALA A 118 -2.21 -18.37 -4.61
CA ALA A 118 -1.72 -19.73 -4.46
C ALA A 118 -0.46 -19.79 -3.57
N TYR A 119 0.50 -18.88 -3.79
CA TYR A 119 1.68 -18.76 -2.93
C TYR A 119 1.31 -18.45 -1.47
N GLY A 120 0.31 -17.60 -1.25
CA GLY A 120 -0.19 -17.25 0.08
C GLY A 120 -0.88 -18.41 0.81
N GLU A 121 -1.58 -19.28 0.08
CA GLU A 121 -2.25 -20.46 0.62
C GLU A 121 -1.24 -21.55 1.01
N GLU A 122 -0.26 -21.85 0.15
CA GLU A 122 0.82 -22.81 0.45
C GLU A 122 1.61 -22.43 1.71
N LYS A 123 1.83 -21.12 1.95
CA LYS A 123 2.54 -20.63 3.13
C LYS A 123 1.73 -20.70 4.43
N LYS A 124 0.39 -20.80 4.36
CA LYS A 124 -0.46 -20.95 5.54
C LYS A 124 -0.41 -22.37 6.10
N GLU A 125 -0.22 -23.38 5.25
CA GLU A 125 -0.15 -24.79 5.66
C GLU A 125 1.16 -25.16 6.37
N LEU A 126 2.15 -24.27 6.34
CA LEU A 126 3.46 -24.42 6.98
C LEU A 126 3.57 -23.70 8.35
N ARG A 127 2.47 -23.14 8.88
CA ARG A 127 2.38 -22.49 10.20
C ARG A 127 1.49 -23.30 11.13
#